data_AF-A0A8J5JNK2-F1
#
_entry.id   AF-A0A8J5JNK2-F1
#
_cell.length_a   1.000
_cell.length_b   1.000
_cell.length_c   1.000
_cell.angle_alpha   90.00
_cell.angle_beta   90.00
_cell.angle_gamma   90.00
#
_symmetry.space_group_name_H-M   'P 1'
#
loop_
_entity.id
_entity.type
_entity.pdbx_description
1 polymer ?
#
loop_
_entity_poly.entity_id
_entity_poly.type
_entity_poly.pdbx_seq_one_letter_code
_entity_poly.pdbx_strand_id
1 'polypeptide(L)'
;MDSSPMTLFGYFNERVKANLHLVVAMSPIGDTFRTRLRMFPSLINCCTIDWFTAWPDDALEMVATSLLQETKLEASLLAHCVTVCKYFHHSIDDLAHR
;
A
#
# COMPACT_ATOMS: atom_id res chain seq x y z
N MET A 1 36.08 25.18 10.77
CA MET A 1 35.26 24.18 10.06
C MET A 1 36.11 23.65 8.94
N ASP A 2 36.51 22.38 9.00
CA ASP A 2 37.32 21.80 7.93
C ASP A 2 36.47 21.71 6.66
N SER A 3 36.74 22.59 5.71
CA SER A 3 36.11 22.69 4.39
C SER A 3 36.68 21.66 3.41
N SER A 4 37.12 20.51 3.91
CA SER A 4 37.57 19.43 3.04
C SER A 4 36.38 18.93 2.20
N PRO A 5 36.59 18.57 0.92
CA PRO A 5 35.53 18.01 0.09
C PRO A 5 34.84 16.78 0.72
N MET A 6 35.58 15.96 1.48
CA MET A 6 35.04 14.81 2.19
C MET A 6 34.07 15.22 3.31
N THR A 7 34.40 16.27 4.07
CA THR A 7 33.53 16.78 5.14
C THR A 7 32.23 17.33 4.57
N LEU A 8 32.30 18.09 3.47
CA LEU A 8 31.12 18.61 2.78
C LEU A 8 30.25 17.50 2.19
N PHE A 9 30.86 16.48 1.58
CA PHE A 9 30.12 15.32 1.06
C PHE A 9 29.44 14.53 2.18
N GLY A 10 30.12 14.33 3.31
CA GLY A 10 29.53 13.74 4.50
C GLY A 10 28.31 14.53 4.99
N TYR A 11 28.44 15.86 5.11
CA TYR A 11 27.32 16.73 5.48
C TYR A 11 26.14 16.63 4.51
N PHE A 12 26.41 16.66 3.20
CA PHE A 12 25.39 16.49 2.17
C PHE A 12 24.67 15.15 2.30
N ASN A 13 25.42 14.05 2.46
CA ASN A 13 24.85 12.71 2.59
C ASN A 13 23.92 12.59 3.80
N GLU A 14 24.32 13.15 4.96
CA GLU A 14 23.48 13.16 6.16
C GLU A 14 22.19 13.96 5.94
N ARG A 15 22.26 15.08 5.21
CA ARG A 15 21.08 15.85 4.83
C ARG A 15 20.15 15.08 3.89
N VAL A 16 20.69 14.34 2.92
CA VAL A 16 19.89 13.51 2.01
C VAL A 16 19.18 12.41 2.79
N LYS A 17 19.91 11.63 3.61
CA LYS A 17 19.29 10.56 4.42
C LYS A 17 18.20 11.06 5.35
N ALA A 18 18.35 12.25 5.90
CA ALA A 18 17.37 12.83 6.84
C ALA A 18 16.12 13.40 6.16
N ASN A 19 16.15 13.66 4.84
CA ASN A 19 15.07 14.38 4.16
C ASN A 19 14.51 13.68 2.91
N LEU A 20 15.16 12.62 2.43
CA LEU A 20 14.72 11.86 1.26
C LEU A 20 14.18 10.49 1.68
N HIS A 21 12.85 10.35 1.66
CA HIS A 21 12.17 9.08 1.88
C HIS A 21 11.63 8.57 0.53
N LEU A 22 11.98 7.34 0.17
CA LEU A 22 11.54 6.70 -1.06
C LEU A 22 10.51 5.61 -0.74
N VAL A 23 9.39 5.61 -1.47
CA VAL A 23 8.40 4.53 -1.45
C VAL A 23 8.33 3.94 -2.86
N VAL A 24 8.47 2.63 -2.96
CA VAL A 24 8.46 1.91 -4.25
C VAL A 24 7.33 0.89 -4.22
N ALA A 25 6.34 1.04 -5.10
CA ALA A 25 5.28 0.06 -5.28
C ALA A 25 5.72 -1.01 -6.28
N MET A 26 5.62 -2.28 -5.89
CA MET A 26 6.00 -3.41 -6.73
C MET A 26 4.90 -4.48 -6.66
N SER A 27 4.58 -5.08 -7.81
CA SER A 27 3.70 -6.26 -7.80
C SER A 27 4.50 -7.49 -7.37
N PRO A 28 4.01 -8.28 -6.39
CA PRO A 28 4.66 -9.52 -5.99
C PRO A 28 4.36 -10.70 -6.93
N ILE A 29 3.52 -10.48 -7.96
CA ILE A 29 3.08 -11.52 -8.88
C ILE A 29 4.24 -11.89 -9.83
N GLY A 30 4.54 -13.19 -9.89
CA GLY A 30 5.61 -13.74 -10.74
C GLY A 30 7.03 -13.57 -10.16
N ASP A 31 8.04 -13.93 -10.96
CA ASP A 31 9.44 -13.99 -10.50
C ASP A 31 10.20 -12.66 -10.61
N THR A 32 9.62 -11.65 -11.26
CA THR A 32 10.27 -10.34 -11.46
C THR A 32 10.56 -9.65 -10.13
N PHE A 33 9.64 -9.71 -9.17
CA PHE A 33 9.84 -9.13 -7.84
C PHE A 33 11.04 -9.77 -7.13
N ARG A 34 11.06 -11.11 -7.07
CA ARG A 34 12.16 -11.88 -6.48
C ARG A 34 13.49 -11.61 -7.16
N THR A 35 13.50 -11.51 -8.49
CA THR A 35 14.70 -11.22 -9.27
C THR A 35 15.23 -9.83 -8.96
N ARG A 36 14.36 -8.81 -8.85
CA ARG A 36 14.76 -7.45 -8.45
C ARG A 36 15.31 -7.40 -7.03
N LEU A 37 14.70 -8.10 -6.07
CA LEU A 37 15.23 -8.18 -4.71
C LEU A 37 16.63 -8.82 -4.65
N ARG A 38 16.91 -9.83 -5.49
CA ARG A 38 18.26 -10.43 -5.60
C ARG A 38 19.27 -9.49 -6.24
N MET A 39 18.87 -8.73 -7.26
CA MET A 39 19.74 -7.75 -7.92
C MET A 39 20.03 -6.53 -7.03
N PHE A 40 19.11 -6.16 -6.13
CA PHE A 40 19.20 -4.97 -5.29
C PHE A 40 18.98 -5.30 -3.80
N PRO A 41 20.00 -5.83 -3.09
CA PRO A 41 19.88 -6.22 -1.69
C PRO A 41 19.46 -5.09 -0.73
N SER A 42 19.71 -3.83 -1.09
CA SER A 42 19.30 -2.66 -0.31
C SER A 42 17.78 -2.54 -0.15
N LEU A 43 16.98 -3.09 -1.08
CA LEU A 43 15.52 -3.10 -0.96
C LEU A 43 15.02 -4.00 0.18
N ILE A 44 15.84 -4.96 0.63
CA ILE A 44 15.53 -5.80 1.79
C ILE A 44 16.20 -5.25 3.05
N ASN A 45 17.45 -4.79 2.92
CA ASN A 45 18.27 -4.43 4.09
C ASN A 45 18.06 -2.99 4.57
N CYS A 46 17.58 -2.10 3.71
CA CYS A 46 17.46 -0.66 3.99
C CYS A 46 16.06 -0.11 3.77
N CYS A 47 15.09 -0.97 3.43
CA CYS A 47 13.69 -0.59 3.27
C CYS A 47 12.80 -1.53 4.08
N THR A 48 11.61 -1.05 4.42
CA THR A 48 10.55 -1.88 5.02
C THR A 48 9.66 -2.40 3.90
N ILE A 49 9.41 -3.70 3.88
CA ILE A 49 8.44 -4.30 2.96
C ILE A 49 7.07 -4.27 3.64
N ASP A 50 6.13 -3.59 3.00
CA ASP A 50 4.73 -3.54 3.41
C ASP A 50 3.87 -4.34 2.42
N TRP A 51 3.10 -5.31 2.93
CA TRP A 51 2.33 -6.24 2.12
C TRP A 51 0.87 -5.82 2.06
N PHE A 52 0.40 -5.54 0.85
CA PHE A 52 -0.99 -5.22 0.60
C PHE A 52 -1.75 -6.51 0.31
N THR A 53 -2.67 -6.86 1.22
CA THR A 53 -3.54 -8.03 1.10
C THR A 53 -4.95 -7.60 0.69
N ALA A 54 -5.80 -8.58 0.37
CA ALA A 54 -7.21 -8.32 0.12
C ALA A 54 -7.84 -7.61 1.34
N TRP A 55 -8.79 -6.73 1.06
CA TRP A 55 -9.47 -5.97 2.10
C TRP A 55 -10.29 -6.90 3.00
N PRO A 56 -10.18 -6.77 4.34
CA PRO A 56 -11.05 -7.51 5.24
C PRO A 56 -12.49 -7.00 5.17
N ASP A 57 -13.44 -7.82 5.64
CA ASP A 57 -14.87 -7.50 5.71
C ASP A 57 -15.15 -6.11 6.27
N ASP A 58 -14.58 -5.79 7.43
CA ASP A 58 -14.80 -4.52 8.12
C ASP A 58 -14.34 -3.33 7.27
N ALA A 59 -13.26 -3.48 6.51
CA ALA A 59 -12.74 -2.43 5.65
C ALA A 59 -13.66 -2.23 4.43
N LEU A 60 -14.18 -3.32 3.85
CA LEU A 60 -15.17 -3.25 2.76
C LEU A 60 -16.47 -2.58 3.25
N GLU A 61 -16.93 -2.92 4.46
CA GLU A 61 -18.11 -2.30 5.07
C GLU A 61 -17.90 -0.81 5.35
N MET A 62 -16.75 -0.42 5.89
CA MET A 62 -16.43 0.99 6.16
C MET A 62 -16.37 1.81 4.86
N VAL A 63 -15.75 1.29 3.81
CA VAL A 63 -15.70 2.00 2.51
C VAL A 63 -17.08 2.09 1.88
N ALA A 64 -17.84 1.01 1.84
CA ALA A 64 -19.20 1.04 1.31
C ALA A 64 -20.08 2.00 2.11
N THR A 65 -19.96 2.00 3.44
CA THR A 65 -20.70 2.92 4.32
C THR A 65 -20.30 4.37 4.04
N SER A 66 -19.00 4.68 4.04
CA SER A 66 -18.50 6.04 3.81
C SER A 66 -18.89 6.57 2.43
N LEU A 67 -18.86 5.73 1.40
CA LEU A 67 -19.19 6.12 0.03
C LEU A 67 -20.70 6.30 -0.16
N LEU A 68 -21.51 5.41 0.41
CA LEU A 68 -22.97 5.44 0.25
C LEU A 68 -23.65 6.45 1.18
N GLN A 69 -22.99 6.91 2.25
CA GLN A 69 -23.52 7.96 3.14
C GLN A 69 -23.90 9.25 2.39
N GLU A 70 -23.25 9.56 1.28
CA GLU A 70 -23.55 10.75 0.47
C GLU A 70 -24.90 10.65 -0.29
N THR A 71 -25.45 9.45 -0.44
CA THR A 71 -26.60 9.17 -1.32
C THR A 71 -27.97 9.54 -0.74
N LYS A 72 -28.03 10.13 0.46
CA LYS A 72 -29.28 10.49 1.18
C LYS A 72 -30.31 9.34 1.26
N LEU A 73 -29.83 8.09 1.27
CA LEU A 73 -30.69 6.92 1.48
C LEU A 73 -31.16 6.84 2.93
N GLU A 74 -32.28 6.17 3.14
CA GLU A 74 -32.74 5.79 4.47
C GLU A 74 -31.77 4.76 5.07
N ALA A 75 -31.59 4.82 6.40
CA ALA A 75 -30.54 4.09 7.09
C ALA A 75 -30.63 2.57 6.90
N SER A 76 -31.85 2.01 6.90
CA SER A 76 -32.03 0.58 6.67
C SER A 76 -31.66 0.18 5.23
N LEU A 77 -32.01 0.99 4.24
CA LEU A 77 -31.65 0.72 2.85
C LEU A 77 -30.13 0.83 2.63
N LEU A 78 -29.48 1.82 3.25
CA LEU A 78 -28.03 1.96 3.21
C LEU A 78 -27.33 0.71 3.76
N ALA A 79 -27.77 0.18 4.90
CA ALA A 79 -27.21 -1.03 5.49
C ALA A 79 -27.34 -2.27 4.58
N HIS A 80 -28.46 -2.42 3.88
CA HIS A 80 -28.62 -3.48 2.88
C HIS A 80 -27.68 -3.29 1.69
N CYS A 81 -27.54 -2.07 1.17
CA CYS A 81 -26.61 -1.77 0.08
C CYS A 81 -25.16 -2.08 0.46
N VAL A 82 -24.73 -1.72 1.67
CA VAL A 82 -23.39 -2.05 2.19
C VAL A 82 -23.15 -3.56 2.21
N THR A 83 -24.14 -4.32 2.67
CA THR A 83 -24.08 -5.79 2.71
C THR A 83 -23.95 -6.38 1.29
N VAL A 84 -24.72 -5.85 0.33
CA VAL A 84 -24.67 -6.28 -1.08
C VAL A 84 -23.32 -5.94 -1.71
N CYS A 85 -22.76 -4.75 -1.46
CA CYS A 85 -21.43 -4.37 -1.94
C CYS A 85 -20.36 -5.36 -1.45
N LYS A 86 -20.37 -5.70 -0.15
CA LYS A 86 -19.45 -6.69 0.39
C LYS A 86 -19.61 -8.05 -0.26
N TYR A 87 -20.86 -8.53 -0.40
CA TYR A 87 -21.15 -9.81 -1.05
C TYR A 87 -20.62 -9.86 -2.49
N PHE A 88 -20.81 -8.81 -3.28
CA PHE A 88 -20.32 -8.77 -4.65
C PHE A 88 -18.79 -8.82 -4.72
N HIS A 89 -18.09 -8.07 -3.86
CA HIS A 89 -16.62 -8.12 -3.82
C HIS A 89 -16.08 -9.52 -3.54
N HIS A 90 -16.60 -10.20 -2.51
CA HIS A 90 -16.20 -11.57 -2.19
C HIS A 90 -16.59 -12.56 -3.28
N SER A 91 -17.80 -12.44 -3.83
CA SER A 91 -18.26 -13.38 -4.87
C SER A 91 -17.41 -13.34 -6.13
N ILE A 92 -16.91 -12.16 -6.52
CA ILE A 92 -16.04 -11.99 -7.68
C ILE A 92 -14.64 -12.51 -7.37
N ASP A 93 -14.14 -12.27 -6.16
CA ASP A 93 -12.85 -12.79 -5.72
C ASP A 93 -12.84 -14.33 -5.72
N ASP A 94 -13.89 -14.96 -5.18
CA ASP A 94 -14.09 -16.41 -5.22
C ASP A 94 -14.18 -16.94 -6.66
N LEU A 95 -14.79 -16.19 -7.58
CA LEU A 95 -14.88 -16.57 -8.99
C LEU A 95 -13.55 -16.44 -9.72
N ALA A 96 -12.76 -15.41 -9.41
CA ALA A 96 -11.49 -15.13 -10.05
C ALA A 96 -10.38 -16.12 -9.65
N HIS A 97 -10.51 -16.73 -8.47
CA HIS A 97 -9.58 -17.75 -7.97
C HIS A 97 -9.99 -19.19 -8.31
N ARG A 98 -11.12 -19.40 -9.00
CA ARG A 98 -11.53 -20.69 -9.58
C ARG A 98 -10.96 -20.89 -10.97
#